data_AF-A0A7S3MXW9-F1
#
_entry.id   AF-A0A7S3MXW9-F1
#
_cell.length_a   1.000
_cell.length_b   1.000
_cell.length_c   1.000
_cell.angle_alpha   90.00
_cell.angle_beta   90.00
_cell.angle_gamma   90.00
#
_symmetry.space_group_name_H-M   'P 1'
#
loop_
_entity.id
_entity.type
_entity.pdbx_description
1 polymer ?
#
loop_
_entity_poly.entity_id
_entity_poly.type
_entity_poly.pdbx_seq_one_letter_code
_entity_poly.pdbx_strand_id
1 'polypeptide(L)'
;IKMTTAVEQPSPLEFEMPTVYNSQDLQAFEEKREQKTEELKAVLDFLLSGDHGLLMHKGVKYDNPVEFFRGIDFNVRVLKNKETVKKMVPTLLEDKDLDDVATLQDSIKLGQLMIYVELIGKLNKHPNYIVQKGSSDEKFPKFLADDLPIFSFDGFYAVNTTEDNSSQ
;
A
#
# COMPACT_ATOMS: atom_id res chain seq x y z
N ILE A 1 -25.09 60.71 -29.21
CA ILE A 1 -24.61 60.30 -27.87
C ILE A 1 -25.10 58.85 -27.67
N LYS A 2 -24.18 57.97 -27.27
CA LYS A 2 -24.23 56.50 -27.45
C LYS A 2 -25.39 55.84 -26.68
N MET A 3 -26.06 54.89 -27.34
CA MET A 3 -26.91 53.89 -26.68
C MET A 3 -26.01 52.85 -26.00
N THR A 4 -26.22 52.61 -24.71
CA THR A 4 -25.48 51.62 -23.94
C THR A 4 -26.38 50.42 -23.71
N THR A 5 -26.07 49.34 -24.42
CA THR A 5 -26.66 48.02 -24.27
C THR A 5 -26.26 47.44 -22.90
N ALA A 6 -27.23 47.03 -22.10
CA ALA A 6 -26.97 46.26 -20.89
C ALA A 6 -26.49 44.85 -21.29
N VAL A 7 -25.32 44.47 -20.80
CA VAL A 7 -24.79 43.10 -20.95
C VAL A 7 -25.37 42.28 -19.80
N GLU A 8 -26.23 41.33 -20.15
CA GLU A 8 -26.81 40.36 -19.22
C GLU A 8 -25.71 39.40 -18.76
N GLN A 9 -25.41 39.35 -17.46
CA GLN A 9 -24.44 38.41 -16.91
C GLN A 9 -25.04 37.00 -16.92
N PRO A 10 -24.32 35.98 -17.44
CA PRO A 10 -24.80 34.61 -17.32
C PRO A 10 -24.81 34.21 -15.83
N SER A 11 -25.91 33.57 -15.41
CA SER A 11 -26.09 33.09 -14.04
C SER A 11 -24.98 32.12 -13.64
N PRO A 12 -24.56 32.11 -12.36
CA PRO A 12 -23.58 31.15 -11.86
C PRO A 12 -24.08 29.72 -12.14
N LEU A 13 -23.21 28.89 -12.71
CA LEU A 13 -23.44 27.44 -12.77
C LEU A 13 -23.63 26.95 -11.33
N GLU A 14 -24.87 26.56 -10.99
CA GLU A 14 -25.16 25.84 -9.76
C GLU A 14 -24.41 24.50 -9.82
N PHE A 15 -23.26 24.44 -9.16
CA PHE A 15 -22.56 23.20 -8.92
C PHE A 15 -23.36 22.48 -7.84
N GLU A 16 -24.33 21.64 -8.26
CA GLU A 16 -25.00 20.72 -7.35
C GLU A 16 -23.93 19.79 -6.77
N MET A 17 -23.45 20.09 -5.57
CA MET A 17 -22.69 19.11 -4.81
C MET A 17 -23.63 17.91 -4.60
N PRO A 18 -23.22 16.68 -4.96
CA PRO A 18 -24.04 15.50 -4.72
C PRO A 18 -24.48 15.50 -3.25
N THR A 19 -25.79 15.58 -3.07
CA THR A 19 -26.40 15.63 -1.76
C THR A 19 -26.18 14.26 -1.11
N VAL A 20 -25.35 14.24 -0.07
CA VAL A 20 -25.24 13.21 0.97
C VAL A 20 -25.15 11.77 0.44
N TYR A 21 -23.96 11.18 0.46
CA TYR A 21 -23.81 9.73 0.36
C TYR A 21 -24.84 9.05 1.28
N ASN A 22 -25.74 8.25 0.71
CA ASN A 22 -26.72 7.50 1.48
C ASN A 22 -25.97 6.70 2.55
N SER A 23 -26.34 6.87 3.82
CA SER A 23 -25.66 6.25 4.97
C SER A 23 -25.47 4.73 4.82
N GLN A 24 -26.39 4.05 4.11
CA GLN A 24 -26.31 2.62 3.86
C GLN A 24 -25.22 2.25 2.84
N ASP A 25 -25.03 3.07 1.82
CA ASP A 25 -24.00 2.85 0.79
C ASP A 25 -22.60 3.10 1.37
N LEU A 26 -22.48 4.10 2.25
CA LEU A 26 -21.23 4.36 2.96
C LEU A 26 -20.87 3.20 3.91
N GLN A 27 -21.85 2.69 4.67
CA GLN A 27 -21.64 1.54 5.55
C GLN A 27 -21.21 0.29 4.77
N ALA A 28 -21.89 -0.03 3.68
CA ALA A 28 -21.52 -1.17 2.85
C ALA A 28 -20.11 -1.03 2.23
N PHE A 29 -19.71 0.20 1.89
CA PHE A 29 -18.35 0.48 1.41
C PHE A 29 -17.30 0.26 2.52
N GLU A 30 -17.57 0.76 3.73
CA GLU A 30 -16.68 0.60 4.88
C GLU A 30 -16.53 -0.87 5.28
N GLU A 31 -17.62 -1.63 5.36
CA GLU A 31 -17.60 -3.06 5.66
C GLU A 31 -16.77 -3.85 4.63
N LYS A 32 -16.95 -3.56 3.33
CA LYS A 32 -16.15 -4.19 2.28
C LYS A 32 -14.67 -3.82 2.38
N ARG A 33 -14.36 -2.57 2.70
CA ARG A 33 -12.98 -2.11 2.89
C ARG A 33 -12.34 -2.82 4.08
N GLU A 34 -13.05 -2.93 5.19
CA GLU A 34 -12.58 -3.63 6.40
C GLU A 34 -12.32 -5.10 6.10
N GLN A 35 -13.26 -5.78 5.45
CA GLN A 35 -13.10 -7.17 5.02
C GLN A 35 -11.85 -7.37 4.14
N LYS A 36 -11.66 -6.52 3.13
CA LYS A 36 -10.47 -6.58 2.27
C LYS A 36 -9.18 -6.31 3.04
N THR A 37 -9.23 -5.40 4.02
CA THR A 37 -8.08 -5.10 4.88
C THR A 37 -7.70 -6.31 5.73
N GLU A 38 -8.69 -7.00 6.30
CA GLU A 38 -8.47 -8.24 7.07
C GLU A 38 -7.94 -9.38 6.20
N GLU A 39 -8.44 -9.54 4.97
CA GLU A 39 -7.89 -10.52 4.00
C GLU A 39 -6.41 -10.23 3.68
N LEU A 40 -6.07 -8.97 3.40
CA LEU A 40 -4.69 -8.55 3.15
C LEU A 40 -3.81 -8.73 4.38
N LYS A 41 -4.33 -8.43 5.58
CA LYS A 41 -3.63 -8.66 6.84
C LYS A 41 -3.36 -10.14 7.07
N ALA A 42 -4.34 -11.01 6.81
CA ALA A 42 -4.16 -12.46 6.91
C ALA A 42 -3.08 -12.98 5.95
N VAL A 43 -3.01 -12.46 4.72
CA VAL A 43 -1.92 -12.77 3.79
C VAL A 43 -0.58 -12.30 4.35
N LEU A 44 -0.49 -11.05 4.84
CA LEU A 44 0.74 -10.51 5.39
C LEU A 44 1.22 -11.33 6.60
N ASP A 45 0.33 -11.64 7.54
CA ASP A 45 0.63 -12.46 8.71
C ASP A 45 1.11 -13.86 8.29
N PHE A 46 0.46 -14.48 7.30
CA PHE A 46 0.91 -15.75 6.71
C PHE A 46 2.33 -15.65 6.16
N LEU A 47 2.63 -14.59 5.39
CA LEU A 47 3.94 -14.37 4.80
C LEU A 47 5.03 -14.06 5.84
N LEU A 48 4.67 -13.49 6.99
CA LEU A 48 5.59 -13.21 8.09
C LEU A 48 5.80 -14.43 9.00
N SER A 49 4.86 -15.36 9.02
CA SER A 49 4.90 -16.55 9.89
C SER A 49 5.72 -17.71 9.30
N GLY A 50 6.48 -18.42 10.16
CA GLY A 50 7.05 -19.75 9.88
C GLY A 50 8.46 -19.79 9.28
N ASP A 51 8.98 -21.02 9.12
CA ASP A 51 10.35 -21.33 8.64
C ASP A 51 10.62 -20.88 7.18
N HIS A 52 9.57 -20.45 6.50
CA HIS A 52 9.56 -20.02 5.11
C HIS A 52 8.94 -18.63 4.93
N GLY A 53 8.89 -17.83 5.99
CA GLY A 53 8.41 -16.46 5.93
C GLY A 53 9.33 -15.51 5.16
N LEU A 54 8.92 -14.24 5.10
CA LEU A 54 9.75 -13.14 4.62
C LEU A 54 10.96 -12.97 5.52
N LEU A 55 12.14 -12.83 4.90
CA LEU A 55 13.34 -12.53 5.64
C LEU A 55 13.31 -11.04 6.02
N MET A 56 13.18 -10.78 7.31
CA MET A 56 13.22 -9.43 7.86
C MET A 56 14.68 -9.02 8.11
N HIS A 57 14.98 -7.79 7.75
CA HIS A 57 16.28 -7.14 7.90
C HIS A 57 16.14 -5.95 8.83
N LYS A 58 17.18 -5.71 9.63
CA LYS A 58 17.21 -4.57 10.56
C LYS A 58 17.84 -3.36 9.88
N GLY A 59 17.20 -2.21 10.05
CA GLY A 59 17.68 -0.91 9.61
C GLY A 59 17.33 0.19 10.61
N VAL A 60 17.66 1.42 10.24
CA VAL A 60 17.35 2.63 11.02
C VAL A 60 16.65 3.63 10.11
N LYS A 61 15.46 4.09 10.50
CA LYS A 61 14.66 5.11 9.82
C LYS A 61 14.48 6.31 10.75
N TYR A 62 15.08 7.45 10.42
CA TYR A 62 15.08 8.68 11.24
C TYR A 62 15.31 8.40 12.74
N ASP A 63 16.42 7.73 13.04
CA ASP A 63 16.82 7.31 14.40
C ASP A 63 15.97 6.22 15.07
N ASN A 64 14.90 5.75 14.43
CA ASN A 64 14.10 4.63 14.91
C ASN A 64 14.57 3.30 14.31
N PRO A 65 14.74 2.24 15.13
CA PRO A 65 14.98 0.91 14.60
C PRO A 65 13.76 0.45 13.79
N VAL A 66 14.00 -0.15 12.63
CA VAL A 66 12.93 -0.69 11.78
C VAL A 66 13.33 -2.06 11.26
N GLU A 67 12.35 -2.94 11.13
CA GLU A 67 12.50 -4.20 10.41
C GLU A 67 11.82 -4.09 9.04
N PHE A 68 12.53 -4.52 7.99
CA PHE A 68 12.07 -4.40 6.63
C PHE A 68 12.35 -5.67 5.82
N PHE A 69 11.57 -5.91 4.77
CA PHE A 69 11.79 -6.96 3.79
C PHE A 69 11.97 -6.36 2.39
N ARG A 70 12.45 -7.17 1.43
CA ARG A 70 12.58 -6.75 0.03
C ARG A 70 11.36 -7.14 -0.78
N GLY A 71 10.94 -6.28 -1.71
CA GLY A 71 9.83 -6.57 -2.62
C GLY A 71 10.03 -7.84 -3.43
N ILE A 72 11.28 -8.19 -3.79
CA ILE A 72 11.57 -9.41 -4.53
C ILE A 72 11.28 -10.65 -3.69
N ASP A 73 11.61 -10.62 -2.39
CA ASP A 73 11.36 -11.73 -1.48
C ASP A 73 9.85 -11.89 -1.26
N PHE A 74 9.13 -10.78 -1.11
CA PHE A 74 7.66 -10.76 -1.12
C PHE A 74 7.08 -11.46 -2.35
N ASN A 75 7.48 -11.03 -3.54
CA ASN A 75 6.95 -11.59 -4.78
C ASN A 75 7.26 -13.09 -4.92
N VAL A 76 8.48 -13.51 -4.55
CA VAL A 76 8.85 -14.93 -4.57
C VAL A 76 7.99 -15.74 -3.60
N ARG A 77 7.71 -15.23 -2.40
CA ARG A 77 6.90 -15.95 -1.40
C ARG A 77 5.43 -16.02 -1.78
N VAL A 78 4.84 -14.94 -2.30
CA VAL A 78 3.47 -14.93 -2.81
C VAL A 78 3.31 -15.96 -3.92
N LEU A 79 4.18 -15.93 -4.93
CA LEU A 79 4.08 -16.83 -6.07
C LEU A 79 4.34 -18.30 -5.72
N LYS A 80 5.25 -18.58 -4.78
CA LYS A 80 5.47 -19.93 -4.25
C LYS A 80 4.25 -20.49 -3.53
N ASN A 81 3.48 -19.64 -2.86
CA ASN A 81 2.31 -20.01 -2.05
C ASN A 81 0.98 -19.59 -2.69
N LYS A 82 0.96 -19.40 -4.01
CA LYS A 82 -0.17 -18.79 -4.73
C LYS A 82 -1.53 -19.41 -4.40
N GLU A 83 -1.63 -20.73 -4.30
CA GLU A 83 -2.91 -21.40 -4.05
C GLU A 83 -3.45 -21.12 -2.64
N THR A 84 -2.55 -20.90 -1.67
CA THR A 84 -2.91 -20.50 -0.32
C THR A 84 -3.31 -19.04 -0.28
N VAL A 85 -2.52 -18.16 -0.92
CA VAL A 85 -2.80 -16.72 -0.99
C VAL A 85 -4.14 -16.47 -1.68
N LYS A 86 -4.44 -17.13 -2.81
CA LYS A 86 -5.74 -17.01 -3.52
C LYS A 86 -6.93 -17.29 -2.61
N LYS A 87 -6.82 -18.29 -1.72
CA LYS A 87 -7.89 -18.65 -0.77
C LYS A 87 -8.07 -17.64 0.36
N MET A 88 -7.06 -16.82 0.63
CA MET A 88 -7.07 -15.79 1.67
C MET A 88 -7.62 -14.46 1.15
N VAL A 89 -7.73 -14.26 -0.16
CA VAL A 89 -8.20 -13.01 -0.78
C VAL A 89 -9.44 -13.16 -1.68
N PRO A 90 -10.49 -13.90 -1.24
CA PRO A 90 -11.64 -14.19 -2.09
C PRO A 90 -12.34 -12.91 -2.58
N THR A 91 -12.54 -11.91 -1.72
CA THR A 91 -13.28 -10.70 -2.13
C THR A 91 -12.50 -9.83 -3.11
N LEU A 92 -11.18 -9.78 -2.99
CA LEU A 92 -10.33 -9.05 -3.96
C LEU A 92 -10.40 -9.66 -5.37
N LEU A 93 -10.56 -10.99 -5.47
CA LEU A 93 -10.74 -11.69 -6.75
C LEU A 93 -12.16 -11.51 -7.30
N GLU A 94 -13.18 -11.60 -6.44
CA GLU A 94 -14.59 -11.43 -6.82
C GLU A 94 -14.87 -10.01 -7.34
N ASP A 95 -14.34 -8.99 -6.66
CA ASP A 95 -14.51 -7.58 -7.02
C ASP A 95 -13.55 -7.13 -8.16
N LYS A 96 -12.65 -8.01 -8.61
CA LYS A 96 -11.63 -7.74 -9.64
C LYS A 96 -10.60 -6.66 -9.27
N ASP A 97 -10.43 -6.42 -7.98
CA ASP A 97 -9.29 -5.65 -7.48
C ASP A 97 -7.98 -6.42 -7.71
N LEU A 98 -8.05 -7.75 -7.83
CA LEU A 98 -6.98 -8.63 -8.23
C LEU A 98 -7.50 -9.62 -9.28
N ASP A 99 -6.78 -9.78 -10.39
CA ASP A 99 -7.23 -10.62 -11.49
C ASP A 99 -6.97 -12.11 -11.21
N ASP A 100 -5.77 -12.42 -10.70
CA ASP A 100 -5.38 -13.73 -10.20
C ASP A 100 -4.19 -13.57 -9.24
N VAL A 101 -3.60 -14.66 -8.75
CA VAL A 101 -2.29 -14.68 -8.07
C VAL A 101 -1.37 -15.66 -8.82
N ALA A 102 -1.02 -15.35 -10.06
CA ALA A 102 -0.22 -16.24 -10.90
C ALA A 102 1.04 -15.58 -11.47
N THR A 103 1.01 -14.26 -11.60
CA THR A 103 2.06 -13.47 -12.25
C THR A 103 2.77 -12.53 -11.28
N LEU A 104 3.94 -12.05 -11.68
CA LEU A 104 4.64 -11.01 -10.93
C LEU A 104 3.80 -9.73 -10.81
N GLN A 105 3.01 -9.39 -11.83
CA GLN A 105 2.16 -8.20 -11.81
C GLN A 105 1.05 -8.34 -10.78
N ASP A 106 0.44 -9.52 -10.67
CA ASP A 106 -0.55 -9.82 -9.63
C ASP A 106 0.02 -9.63 -8.23
N SER A 107 1.24 -10.14 -8.01
CA SER A 107 1.93 -10.02 -6.73
C SER A 107 2.30 -8.56 -6.42
N ILE A 108 2.72 -7.78 -7.42
CA ILE A 108 2.95 -6.34 -7.27
C ILE A 108 1.64 -5.62 -6.93
N LYS A 109 0.52 -5.96 -7.58
CA LYS A 109 -0.80 -5.39 -7.31
C LYS A 109 -1.26 -5.72 -5.89
N LEU A 110 -1.05 -6.96 -5.43
CA LEU A 110 -1.31 -7.38 -4.05
C LEU A 110 -0.49 -6.55 -3.04
N GLY A 111 0.80 -6.37 -3.29
CA GLY A 111 1.66 -5.49 -2.47
C GLY A 111 1.20 -4.02 -2.50
N GLN A 112 0.74 -3.53 -3.64
CA GLN A 112 0.19 -2.19 -3.78
C GLN A 112 -1.10 -2.01 -2.97
N LEU A 113 -1.97 -3.01 -2.94
CA LEU A 113 -3.18 -3.01 -2.11
C LEU A 113 -2.81 -2.97 -0.62
N MET A 114 -1.79 -3.71 -0.18
CA MET A 114 -1.29 -3.65 1.20
C MET A 114 -0.74 -2.27 1.59
N ILE A 115 -0.08 -1.55 0.66
CA ILE A 115 0.30 -0.15 0.88
C ILE A 115 -0.94 0.74 1.01
N TYR A 116 -1.94 0.54 0.14
CA TYR A 116 -3.15 1.35 0.13
C TYR A 116 -3.95 1.26 1.43
N VAL A 117 -4.00 0.07 2.04
CA VAL A 117 -4.62 -0.15 3.36
C VAL A 117 -3.64 0.05 4.53
N GLU A 118 -2.47 0.65 4.27
CA GLU A 118 -1.47 1.02 5.27
C GLU A 118 -0.94 -0.15 6.12
N LEU A 119 -0.96 -1.38 5.60
CA LEU A 119 -0.35 -2.54 6.29
C LEU A 119 1.18 -2.54 6.15
N ILE A 120 1.70 -2.03 5.04
CA ILE A 120 3.13 -1.91 4.79
C ILE A 120 3.47 -0.51 4.26
N GLY A 121 4.62 0.01 4.67
CA GLY A 121 5.19 1.27 4.19
C GLY A 121 6.40 1.02 3.29
N LYS A 122 6.48 1.74 2.16
CA LYS A 122 7.68 1.69 1.31
C LYS A 122 8.79 2.54 1.91
N LEU A 123 9.98 1.98 1.89
CA LEU A 123 11.22 2.63 2.31
C LEU A 123 12.20 2.72 1.14
N ASN A 124 13.07 3.72 1.22
CA ASN A 124 14.22 3.86 0.33
C ASN A 124 15.49 4.03 1.16
N LYS A 125 16.65 3.86 0.51
CA LYS A 125 17.94 4.20 1.10
C LYS A 125 17.93 5.68 1.46
N HIS A 126 18.39 6.02 2.66
CA HIS A 126 18.46 7.41 3.07
C HIS A 126 19.33 8.21 2.08
N PRO A 127 18.91 9.40 1.61
CA PRO A 127 19.61 10.12 0.54
C PRO A 127 21.04 10.53 0.91
N ASN A 128 21.30 10.74 2.20
CA ASN A 128 22.64 11.05 2.72
C ASN A 128 23.52 9.80 2.96
N TYR A 129 22.99 8.60 2.73
CA TYR A 129 23.75 7.37 2.95
C TYR A 129 24.56 6.99 1.71
N ILE A 130 25.89 7.08 1.83
CA ILE A 130 26.81 6.68 0.78
C ILE A 130 27.01 5.17 0.86
N VAL A 131 26.43 4.45 -0.09
CA VAL A 131 26.61 3.01 -0.23
C VAL A 131 27.92 2.73 -0.96
N GLN A 132 28.80 1.94 -0.34
CA GLN A 132 30.02 1.48 -1.00
C GLN A 132 29.69 0.41 -2.04
N LYS A 133 30.26 0.54 -3.25
CA LYS A 133 29.99 -0.40 -4.34
C LYS A 133 30.42 -1.83 -3.97
N GLY A 134 29.52 -2.80 -4.16
CA GLY A 134 29.75 -4.21 -3.84
C GLY A 134 29.66 -4.56 -2.35
N SER A 135 29.29 -3.61 -1.49
CA SER A 135 29.00 -3.90 -0.08
C SER A 135 27.62 -4.57 0.09
N SER A 136 27.40 -5.18 1.25
CA SER A 136 26.07 -5.67 1.66
C SER A 136 24.99 -4.60 1.61
N ASP A 137 25.39 -3.34 1.79
CA ASP A 137 24.50 -2.20 1.95
C ASP A 137 23.81 -1.79 0.66
N GLU A 138 24.28 -2.29 -0.50
CA GLU A 138 23.54 -2.17 -1.75
C GLU A 138 22.20 -2.91 -1.70
N LYS A 139 22.19 -4.08 -1.02
CA LYS A 139 21.03 -4.98 -0.90
C LYS A 139 20.27 -4.77 0.41
N PHE A 140 20.98 -4.46 1.49
CA PHE A 140 20.44 -4.33 2.84
C PHE A 140 20.94 -3.02 3.46
N PRO A 141 20.40 -1.87 3.04
CA PRO A 141 20.85 -0.57 3.52
C PRO A 141 20.61 -0.45 5.02
N LYS A 142 21.60 0.11 5.73
CA LYS A 142 21.49 0.36 7.17
C LYS A 142 20.57 1.52 7.50
N PHE A 143 20.61 2.59 6.69
CA PHE A 143 19.83 3.80 6.90
C PHE A 143 18.76 3.96 5.82
N LEU A 144 17.53 4.17 6.27
CA LEU A 144 16.31 4.17 5.48
C LEU A 144 15.56 5.51 5.66
N ALA A 145 14.76 5.85 4.66
CA ALA A 145 13.83 6.98 4.67
C ALA A 145 12.51 6.54 4.03
N ASP A 146 11.47 7.37 4.17
CA ASP A 146 10.21 7.16 3.45
C ASP A 146 10.42 7.26 1.94
N ASP A 147 9.60 6.54 1.19
CA ASP A 147 9.52 6.62 -0.26
C ASP A 147 8.08 6.82 -0.73
N LEU A 148 7.91 7.08 -2.02
CA LEU A 148 6.60 7.12 -2.64
C LEU A 148 5.86 5.78 -2.43
N PRO A 149 4.55 5.78 -2.14
CA PRO A 149 3.76 4.58 -1.82
C PRO A 149 3.42 3.74 -3.06
N ILE A 150 4.44 3.41 -3.86
CA ILE A 150 4.33 2.63 -5.10
C ILE A 150 5.11 1.34 -4.92
N PHE A 151 4.39 0.23 -4.86
CA PHE A 151 4.99 -1.09 -4.72
C PHE A 151 5.78 -1.44 -5.99
N SER A 152 7.07 -1.72 -5.82
CA SER A 152 8.01 -2.20 -6.81
C SER A 152 8.73 -3.46 -6.36
N PHE A 153 9.15 -4.29 -7.32
CA PHE A 153 9.85 -5.55 -7.04
C PHE A 153 11.23 -5.35 -6.39
N ASP A 154 11.84 -4.19 -6.54
CA ASP A 154 13.17 -3.85 -6.02
C ASP A 154 13.15 -3.00 -4.75
N GLY A 155 11.95 -2.61 -4.28
CA GLY A 155 11.78 -1.76 -3.10
C GLY A 155 12.05 -2.45 -1.77
N PHE A 156 12.12 -1.63 -0.72
CA PHE A 156 12.19 -2.06 0.68
C PHE A 156 10.87 -1.72 1.36
N TYR A 157 10.39 -2.59 2.24
CA TYR A 157 9.08 -2.42 2.87
C TYR A 157 9.16 -2.77 4.34
N ALA A 158 8.58 -1.94 5.19
CA ALA A 158 8.37 -2.24 6.60
C ALA A 158 6.89 -2.52 6.84
N VAL A 159 6.61 -3.39 7.80
CA VAL A 159 5.25 -3.57 8.32
C VAL A 159 4.92 -2.35 9.16
N ASN A 160 3.78 -1.72 8.90
CA ASN A 160 3.30 -0.66 9.77
C ASN A 160 2.75 -1.33 11.02
N THR A 161 3.48 -1.21 12.12
CA THR A 161 2.91 -1.52 13.42
C THR A 161 1.84 -0.47 13.70
N THR A 162 0.59 -0.91 13.83
CA THR A 162 -0.46 -0.12 14.49
C THR A 162 -0.01 0.10 15.93
N GLU A 163 0.85 1.09 16.14
CA GLU A 163 0.87 1.78 17.41
C GLU A 163 -0.49 2.45 17.52
N ASP A 164 -1.25 1.98 18.50
CA ASP A 164 -2.53 2.50 18.94
C ASP A 164 -2.44 4.03 19.02
N ASN A 165 -2.90 4.75 17.99
CA ASN A 165 -3.07 6.21 17.99
C ASN A 165 -4.26 6.62 18.87
N SER A 166 -4.37 6.01 20.06
CA SER A 166 -5.31 6.33 21.12
C SER A 166 -4.67 7.22 22.19
N SER A 167 -3.63 8.00 21.84
CA SER A 167 -3.05 9.04 22.70
C SER A 167 -2.22 10.08 21.93
N GLN A 168 -2.87 11.02 21.24
CA GLN A 168 -2.39 12.41 21.09
C GLN A 168 -3.57 13.38 21.09
#